data_AF-X1E050-F1
#
_entry.id   AF-X1E050-F1
#
_cell.length_a   1.000
_cell.length_b   1.000
_cell.length_c   1.000
_cell.angle_alpha   90.00
_cell.angle_beta   90.00
_cell.angle_gamma   90.00
#
_symmetry.space_group_name_H-M   'P 1'
#
loop_
_entity.id
_entity.type
_entity.pdbx_description
1 polymer ?
#
loop_
_entity_poly.entity_id
_entity_poly.type
_entity_poly.pdbx_seq_one_letter_code
_entity_poly.pdbx_strand_id
1 'polypeptide(L)' 'YRIIADTVKKLVDTTGAGDLYAAGFLHGFIKGKGLGICGRIGSVIAAEIVNHFGARPEKLLIELLKEKGF' A
#
# COMPACT_ATOMS: atom_id res chain seq x y z
N TYR A 1 8.59 8.94 -11.68
CA TYR A 1 7.62 9.49 -10.71
C TYR A 1 8.25 9.45 -9.34
N ARG A 2 8.19 10.55 -8.57
CA ARG A 2 8.53 10.53 -7.14
C ARG A 2 7.22 10.53 -6.37
N ILE A 3 7.03 9.55 -5.51
CA ILE A 3 5.82 9.37 -4.70
C ILE A 3 6.22 9.50 -3.25
N ILE A 4 5.50 10.34 -2.52
CA ILE A 4 5.70 10.51 -1.08
C ILE A 4 5.11 9.27 -0.38
N ALA A 5 5.87 8.72 0.56
CA ALA A 5 5.41 7.60 1.40
C ALA A 5 4.18 8.04 2.21
N ASP A 6 3.17 7.16 2.33
CA ASP A 6 2.03 7.42 3.21
C ASP A 6 2.46 7.32 4.68
N THR A 7 1.73 7.99 5.55
CA THR A 7 2.08 8.10 6.97
C THR A 7 1.89 6.76 7.67
N VAL A 8 2.96 6.28 8.31
CA VAL A 8 2.94 5.10 9.18
C VAL A 8 2.55 5.55 10.59
N LYS A 9 1.47 5.02 11.14
CA LYS A 9 0.99 5.40 12.48
C LYS A 9 1.87 4.81 13.58
N LYS A 10 2.31 3.56 13.40
CA LYS A 10 3.15 2.83 14.34
C LYS A 10 3.99 1.83 13.57
N LEU A 11 5.31 1.96 13.59
CA LEU A 11 6.18 0.97 12.96
C LEU A 11 6.32 -0.25 13.89
N VAL A 12 5.89 -1.43 13.43
CA VAL A 12 5.93 -2.68 14.20
C VAL A 12 6.86 -3.71 13.55
N ASP A 13 6.70 -3.96 12.25
CA ASP A 13 7.47 -4.95 11.50
C ASP A 13 7.56 -4.50 10.04
N THR A 14 8.72 -4.57 9.41
CA THR A 14 8.90 -4.16 8.00
C THR A 14 8.67 -5.31 7.01
N THR A 15 8.43 -6.53 7.51
CA THR A 15 8.30 -7.73 6.70
C THR A 15 7.18 -7.59 5.67
N GLY A 16 7.50 -7.83 4.40
CA GLY A 16 6.53 -7.76 3.29
C GLY A 16 6.18 -6.36 2.78
N ALA A 17 6.75 -5.28 3.33
CA ALA A 17 6.44 -3.91 2.88
C ALA A 17 6.65 -3.70 1.37
N GLY A 18 7.75 -4.22 0.81
CA GLY A 18 8.06 -4.14 -0.61
C GLY A 18 7.13 -4.98 -1.48
N ASP A 19 6.80 -6.20 -1.04
CA ASP A 19 5.90 -7.11 -1.75
C ASP A 19 4.49 -6.51 -1.86
N LEU A 20 4.02 -5.94 -0.74
CA LEU A 20 2.71 -5.31 -0.65
C LEU A 20 2.65 -3.97 -1.41
N TYR A 21 3.76 -3.21 -1.44
CA TYR A 21 3.88 -2.07 -2.34
C TYR A 21 3.73 -2.50 -3.81
N ALA A 22 4.47 -3.53 -4.23
CA ALA A 22 4.43 -4.04 -5.59
C ALA A 22 3.04 -4.58 -5.94
N ALA A 23 2.40 -5.32 -5.04
CA ALA A 23 1.03 -5.81 -5.22
C ALA A 23 0.03 -4.67 -5.41
N GLY A 24 0.10 -3.62 -4.58
CA GLY A 24 -0.73 -2.43 -4.72
C GLY A 24 -0.48 -1.67 -6.02
N PHE A 25 0.79 -1.50 -6.40
CA PHE A 25 1.16 -0.87 -7.66
C PHE A 25 0.59 -1.64 -8.86
N LEU A 26 0.81 -2.95 -8.90
CA LEU A 26 0.34 -3.82 -9.98
C LEU A 26 -1.18 -3.85 -10.04
N HIS A 27 -1.87 -3.83 -8.89
CA HIS A 27 -3.32 -3.72 -8.83
C HIS A 27 -3.85 -2.47 -9.55
N GLY A 28 -3.22 -1.31 -9.33
CA GLY A 28 -3.56 -0.09 -10.05
C GLY A 28 -3.21 -0.17 -11.54
N PHE A 29 -2.04 -0.74 -11.85
CA PHE A 29 -1.51 -0.80 -13.20
C PHE A 29 -2.37 -1.67 -14.13
N ILE A 30 -2.77 -2.88 -13.69
CA ILE A 30 -3.62 -3.77 -14.50
C ILE A 30 -5.03 -3.20 -14.71
N LYS A 31 -5.44 -2.23 -13.88
CA LYS A 31 -6.71 -1.48 -14.02
C LYS A 31 -6.58 -0.22 -14.88
N GLY A 32 -5.43 -0.02 -15.53
CA GLY A 32 -5.19 1.14 -16.40
C GLY A 32 -5.04 2.47 -15.65
N LYS A 33 -4.77 2.46 -14.33
CA LYS A 33 -4.52 3.69 -13.57
C LYS A 33 -3.15 4.28 -13.98
N GLY A 34 -3.01 5.60 -13.89
CA GLY A 34 -1.73 6.27 -14.17
C GLY A 34 -0.64 5.89 -13.16
N LEU A 35 0.63 5.88 -13.60
CA LEU A 35 1.78 5.42 -12.79
C LEU A 35 1.92 6.14 -11.45
N GLY A 36 1.56 7.42 -11.36
CA GLY A 36 1.54 8.16 -10.11
C GLY A 36 0.48 7.65 -9.12
N ILE A 37 -0.70 7.26 -9.62
CA ILE A 37 -1.75 6.63 -8.80
C ILE A 37 -1.31 5.24 -8.35
N CYS A 38 -0.71 4.44 -9.24
CA CYS A 38 -0.20 3.11 -8.90
C CYS A 38 0.82 3.18 -7.75
N GLY A 39 1.77 4.12 -7.82
CA GLY A 39 2.73 4.32 -6.74
C GLY A 39 2.08 4.79 -5.43
N ARG A 40 1.04 5.63 -5.49
CA ARG A 40 0.28 6.03 -4.30
C ARG A 40 -0.48 4.86 -3.66
N ILE A 41 -1.10 3.98 -4.46
CA ILE A 41 -1.77 2.77 -3.99
C ILE A 41 -0.76 1.83 -3.29
N GLY A 42 0.39 1.58 -3.92
CA GLY A 42 1.47 0.80 -3.31
C GLY A 42 1.94 1.40 -1.99
N SER A 43 2.12 2.73 -1.96
CA SER A 43 2.54 3.47 -0.77
C SER A 43 1.56 3.32 0.41
N VAL A 44 0.25 3.42 0.15
CA VAL A 44 -0.80 3.22 1.16
C VAL A 44 -0.77 1.81 1.73
N ILE A 45 -0.67 0.80 0.87
CA ILE A 45 -0.68 -0.61 1.31
C ILE A 45 0.59 -0.94 2.09
N ALA A 46 1.75 -0.46 1.64
CA ALA A 46 3.01 -0.65 2.37
C ALA A 46 3.01 0.07 3.72
N ALA A 47 2.43 1.27 3.79
CA ALA A 47 2.31 1.98 5.05
C ALA A 47 1.38 1.27 6.03
N GLU A 48 0.37 0.54 5.55
CA GLU A 48 -0.52 -0.27 6.40
C GLU A 48 0.18 -1.49 6.97
N ILE A 49 0.83 -2.30 6.11
CA ILE A 49 1.36 -3.61 6.50
C ILE A 49 2.41 -3.50 7.61
N VAL A 50 3.16 -2.40 7.63
CA VAL A 50 4.22 -2.21 8.62
C VAL A 50 3.72 -1.90 10.03
N ASN A 51 2.41 -1.70 10.23
CA ASN A 51 1.82 -1.40 11.55
C ASN A 51 1.44 -2.62 12.39
N HIS A 52 1.58 -3.85 11.85
CA HIS A 52 1.29 -5.08 12.59
C HIS A 52 2.38 -6.13 12.30
N PHE A 53 2.38 -7.22 13.05
CA PHE A 53 3.40 -8.26 12.93
C PHE A 53 3.12 -9.15 11.70
N GLY A 54 4.16 -9.43 10.90
CA GLY A 54 4.08 -10.29 9.72
C GLY A 54 3.48 -9.63 8.46
N ALA A 55 3.69 -10.29 7.31
CA ALA A 55 3.36 -9.76 5.99
C ALA A 55 1.90 -9.94 5.52
N ARG A 56 0.99 -10.38 6.40
CA ARG A 56 -0.41 -10.62 6.04
C ARG A 56 -1.29 -9.51 6.62
N PRO A 57 -2.07 -8.79 5.79
CA PRO A 57 -2.96 -7.74 6.26
C PRO A 57 -3.98 -8.27 7.28
N GLU A 58 -4.17 -7.55 8.38
CA GLU A 58 -5.22 -7.83 9.37
C GLU A 58 -6.61 -7.32 8.94
N LYS A 59 -6.65 -6.43 7.94
CA LYS A 59 -7.89 -5.89 7.35
C LYS A 59 -7.90 -6.02 5.83
N LEU A 60 -9.09 -5.88 5.24
CA LEU A 60 -9.24 -5.91 3.80
C LEU A 60 -8.60 -4.66 3.17
N LEU A 61 -7.55 -4.87 2.38
CA LEU A 61 -6.84 -3.78 1.70
C LEU A 61 -7.74 -2.98 0.75
N ILE A 62 -8.81 -3.58 0.22
CA ILE A 62 -9.75 -2.87 -0.64
C ILE A 62 -10.57 -1.83 0.13
N GLU A 63 -10.87 -2.08 1.40
CA GLU A 63 -11.59 -1.13 2.26
C GLU A 63 -10.68 0.04 2.60
N LEU A 64 -9.42 -0.24 2.96
CA LEU A 64 -8.39 0.78 3.15
C LEU A 64 -8.24 1.70 1.93
N LEU A 65 -8.21 1.13 0.73
CA LEU A 65 -8.07 1.92 -0.49
C LEU A 65 -9.29 2.83 -0.73
N LYS A 66 -10.50 2.35 -0.45
CA LYS A 66 -11.72 3.17 -0.51
C LYS A 66 -11.68 4.32 0.50
N GLU A 67 -11.26 4.07 1.73
CA GLU A 67 -11.08 5.12 2.77
C GLU A 67 -10.08 6.19 2.33
N LYS A 68 -9.06 5.81 1.56
CA LYS A 68 -8.02 6.69 1.02
C LYS A 68 -8.38 7.30 -0.35
N GLY A 69 -9.56 7.00 -0.89
CA GLY A 69 -10.11 7.59 -2.11
C GLY A 69 -9.61 6.97 -3.42
N PHE A 70 -9.31 5.67 -3.47
CA PHE A 70 -8.82 4.96 -4.67
C PHE A 70 -9.84 4.06 -5.37
#